data_AF-A0A4Q3TD29-F1
#
_entry.id   AF-A0A4Q3TD29-F1
#
_cell.length_a   1.000
_cell.length_b   1.000
_cell.length_c   1.000
_cell.angle_alpha   90.00
_cell.angle_beta   90.00
_cell.angle_gamma   90.00
#
_symmetry.space_group_name_H-M   'P 1'
#
loop_
_entity.id
_entity.type
_entity.pdbx_description
1 polymer ?
#
loop_
_entity_poly.entity_id
_entity_poly.type
_entity_poly.pdbx_seq_one_letter_code
_entity_poly.pdbx_strand_id
1 'polypeptide(L)'
;MDSRMSPKKSETIEVRVPYGAKTAFAARCRENGLTVSEAVRGFMEREIGTGARGGRRMRGWPALAALAAGLALGAVAAPSLAQTQGAHGSRSAFERLDANRDGVVSYDEFRR
;
A
#
# COMPACT_ATOMS: atom_id res chain seq x y z
N MET A 1 16.33 18.43 27.50
CA MET A 1 16.12 17.73 26.21
C MET A 1 16.52 16.28 26.39
N ASP A 2 15.57 15.37 26.62
CA ASP A 2 15.86 13.94 26.69
C ASP A 2 15.53 13.29 25.35
N SER A 3 16.54 12.66 24.76
CA SER A 3 16.65 12.45 23.33
C SER A 3 16.35 11.00 22.99
N ARG A 4 15.15 10.73 22.46
CA ARG A 4 14.83 9.66 21.48
C ARG A 4 15.58 8.31 21.59
N MET A 5 15.92 7.84 22.79
CA MET A 5 16.55 6.52 22.95
C MET A 5 15.48 5.44 22.82
N SER A 6 15.73 4.45 21.97
CA SER A 6 14.88 3.25 21.93
C SER A 6 14.86 2.61 23.33
N PRO A 7 13.69 2.22 23.85
CA PRO A 7 13.59 1.64 25.17
C PRO A 7 14.53 0.45 25.32
N LYS A 8 15.25 0.40 26.44
CA LYS A 8 16.19 -0.68 26.73
C LYS A 8 15.44 -2.02 26.86
N LYS A 9 16.09 -3.12 26.48
CA LYS A 9 15.57 -4.49 26.65
C LYS A 9 15.67 -4.86 28.14
N SER A 10 14.64 -4.59 28.95
CA SER A 10 14.67 -4.78 30.41
C SER A 10 14.03 -6.09 30.90
N GLU A 11 12.98 -6.56 30.23
CA GLU A 11 12.20 -7.73 30.67
C GLU A 11 12.55 -9.02 29.92
N THR A 12 12.52 -10.15 30.64
CA THR A 12 12.71 -11.50 30.07
C THR A 12 11.37 -12.21 29.96
N ILE A 13 11.11 -12.85 28.81
CA ILE A 13 9.88 -13.62 28.56
C ILE A 13 10.25 -15.10 28.48
N GLU A 14 9.63 -15.92 29.33
CA GLU A 14 9.76 -17.37 29.32
C GLU A 14 8.45 -18.02 28.89
N VAL A 15 8.49 -18.87 27.85
CA VAL A 15 7.31 -19.54 27.30
C VAL A 15 7.57 -21.04 27.23
N ARG A 16 6.66 -21.84 27.81
CA ARG A 16 6.67 -23.29 27.66
C ARG A 16 5.99 -23.67 26.35
N VAL A 17 6.69 -24.46 25.52
CA VAL A 17 6.19 -24.96 24.24
C VAL A 17 6.53 -26.44 24.08
N PRO A 18 5.79 -27.21 23.25
CA PRO A 18 6.15 -28.58 22.95
C PRO A 18 7.58 -28.70 22.41
N TYR A 19 8.27 -29.79 22.77
CA TYR A 19 9.67 -30.00 22.40
C TYR A 19 9.89 -29.92 20.88
N GLY A 20 9.03 -30.57 20.10
CA GLY A 20 9.10 -30.55 18.62
C GLY A 20 8.96 -29.14 18.03
N ALA A 21 8.11 -28.29 18.63
CA ALA A 21 7.97 -26.91 18.19
C ALA A 21 9.23 -26.09 18.49
N LYS A 22 9.83 -26.27 19.67
CA LYS A 22 11.08 -25.60 20.06
C LYS A 22 12.22 -25.96 19.11
N THR A 23 12.40 -27.26 18.82
CA THR A 23 13.51 -27.74 17.98
C THR A 23 13.33 -27.31 16.52
N ALA A 24 12.13 -27.44 15.97
CA ALA A 24 11.82 -27.01 14.61
C ALA A 24 12.02 -25.50 14.44
N PHE A 25 11.53 -24.70 15.39
CA PHE A 25 11.69 -23.24 15.33
C PHE A 25 13.16 -22.82 15.44
N ALA A 26 13.92 -23.41 16.36
CA ALA A 26 15.35 -23.12 16.51
C ALA A 26 16.16 -23.52 15.26
N ALA A 27 15.83 -24.65 14.62
CA ALA A 27 16.45 -25.07 13.36
C ALA A 27 16.21 -24.04 12.25
N ARG A 28 14.94 -23.64 12.07
CA ARG A 28 14.56 -22.62 11.09
C ARG A 28 15.26 -21.28 11.34
N CYS A 29 15.40 -20.86 12.59
CA CYS A 29 16.12 -19.61 12.90
C CYS A 29 17.58 -19.69 12.44
N ARG A 30 18.28 -20.81 12.72
CA ARG A 30 19.67 -21.01 12.30
C ARG A 30 19.85 -21.02 10.79
N GLU A 31 18.97 -21.71 10.06
CA GLU A 31 18.98 -21.73 8.59
C GLU A 31 18.85 -20.33 7.98
N ASN A 32 18.13 -19.43 8.66
CA ASN A 32 17.94 -18.04 8.25
C ASN A 32 19.01 -17.09 8.83
N GLY A 33 20.03 -17.60 9.54
CA GLY A 33 21.06 -16.77 10.17
C GLY A 33 20.56 -15.91 11.34
N LEU A 34 19.40 -16.25 11.92
CA LEU A 34 18.76 -15.49 13.01
C LEU A 34 18.93 -16.21 14.35
N THR A 35 18.99 -15.42 15.42
CA THR A 35 18.83 -15.96 16.77
C THR A 35 17.34 -16.19 17.09
N VAL A 36 17.05 -17.14 17.98
CA VAL A 36 15.67 -17.40 18.43
C VAL A 36 15.03 -16.14 19.01
N SER A 37 15.76 -15.41 19.85
CA SER A 37 15.26 -14.17 20.48
C SER A 37 15.01 -13.06 19.47
N GLU A 38 15.79 -12.98 18.39
CA GLU A 38 15.55 -12.03 17.31
C GLU A 38 14.29 -12.39 16.52
N ALA A 39 14.11 -13.67 16.18
CA ALA A 39 12.90 -14.14 15.51
C ALA A 39 11.63 -13.88 16.33
N VAL A 40 11.69 -14.10 17.66
CA VAL A 40 10.57 -13.81 18.58
C VAL A 40 10.28 -12.31 18.63
N ARG A 41 11.29 -11.45 18.76
CA ARG A 41 11.10 -9.98 18.76
C ARG A 41 10.48 -9.51 17.44
N GLY A 42 11.02 -9.96 16.32
CA GLY A 42 10.48 -9.62 15.00
C GLY A 42 9.06 -10.14 14.80
N PHE A 43 8.71 -11.30 15.37
CA PHE A 43 7.33 -11.77 15.40
C PHE A 43 6.44 -10.82 16.20
N MET A 44 6.83 -10.43 17.42
CA MET A 44 6.06 -9.48 18.24
C MET A 44 5.87 -8.13 17.55
N GLU A 45 6.93 -7.56 16.97
CA GLU A 45 6.86 -6.30 16.22
C GLU A 45 5.91 -6.40 15.03
N ARG A 46 5.93 -7.53 14.32
CA ARG A 46 5.00 -7.78 13.21
C ARG A 46 3.56 -7.91 13.71
N GLU A 47 3.30 -8.70 14.75
CA GLU A 47 1.95 -8.90 15.31
C GLU A 47 1.35 -7.59 15.85
N ILE A 48 2.15 -6.82 16.60
CA ILE A 48 1.76 -5.49 17.11
C ILE A 48 1.57 -4.51 15.94
N GLY A 49 2.48 -4.53 14.97
CA GLY A 49 2.44 -3.68 13.79
C GLY A 49 1.31 -4.04 12.82
N THR A 50 0.87 -5.30 12.74
CA THR A 50 -0.33 -5.71 12.02
C THR A 50 -1.59 -5.22 12.74
N GLY A 51 -1.59 -5.14 14.07
CA GLY A 51 -2.65 -4.49 14.86
C GLY A 51 -2.72 -2.98 14.65
N ALA A 52 -1.57 -2.29 14.54
CA ALA A 52 -1.49 -0.85 14.29
C ALA A 52 -1.79 -0.45 12.83
N ARG A 53 -1.88 -1.41 11.90
CA ARG A 53 -2.24 -1.17 10.49
C ARG A 53 -3.74 -1.22 10.20
N GLY A 54 -4.60 -1.24 11.23
CA GLY A 54 -6.05 -1.01 11.10
C GLY A 54 -6.46 0.41 10.62
N GLY A 55 -5.50 1.28 10.29
CA GLY A 55 -5.75 2.67 9.90
C GLY A 55 -5.37 3.05 8.47
N ARG A 56 -4.84 2.14 7.64
CA ARG A 56 -4.73 2.41 6.20
C ARG A 56 -5.87 1.71 5.49
N ARG A 57 -7.11 2.16 5.80
CA ARG A 57 -8.22 2.02 4.84
C ARG A 57 -7.63 2.48 3.51
N MET A 58 -7.57 1.58 2.53
CA MET A 58 -7.38 1.98 1.15
C MET A 58 -8.42 3.06 0.87
N ARG A 59 -7.97 4.31 0.90
CA ARG A 59 -8.67 5.49 0.40
C ARG A 59 -8.71 5.33 -1.13
N GLY A 60 -9.47 4.33 -1.57
CA GLY A 60 -9.51 3.78 -2.93
C GLY A 60 -10.56 2.69 -3.09
N TRP A 61 -10.88 1.90 -2.05
CA TRP A 61 -12.01 0.97 -2.12
C TRP A 61 -13.40 1.65 -2.16
N PRO A 62 -13.68 2.76 -1.44
CA PRO A 62 -14.99 3.39 -1.58
C PRO A 62 -15.18 4.04 -2.97
N ALA A 63 -14.09 4.32 -3.71
CA ALA A 63 -14.19 4.81 -5.09
C ALA A 63 -14.68 3.72 -6.07
N LEU A 64 -14.26 2.46 -5.88
CA LEU A 64 -14.74 1.32 -6.66
C LEU A 64 -16.20 0.96 -6.34
N ALA A 65 -16.61 1.07 -5.07
CA ALA A 65 -18.01 0.84 -4.68
C ALA A 65 -18.96 1.94 -5.20
N ALA A 66 -18.52 3.20 -5.23
CA ALA A 66 -19.27 4.29 -5.83
C ALA A 66 -19.41 4.15 -7.36
N LEU A 67 -18.38 3.61 -8.03
CA LEU A 67 -18.43 3.37 -9.48
C LEU A 67 -19.47 2.31 -9.86
N ALA A 68 -19.62 1.25 -9.06
CA ALA A 68 -20.62 0.20 -9.30
C ALA A 68 -22.07 0.68 -9.04
N ALA A 69 -22.28 1.51 -8.01
CA ALA A 69 -23.60 2.07 -7.72
C ALA A 69 -24.02 3.17 -8.72
N GLY A 70 -23.08 3.96 -9.24
CA GLY A 70 -23.35 4.97 -10.28
C GLY A 70 -23.71 4.38 -11.64
N LEU A 71 -23.18 3.20 -11.98
CA LEU A 71 -23.48 2.51 -13.24
C LEU A 71 -24.90 1.91 -13.29
N ALA A 72 -25.55 1.68 -12.14
CA ALA A 72 -26.90 1.11 -12.11
C ALA A 72 -28.03 2.15 -12.31
N LEU A 73 -27.76 3.44 -12.12
CA LEU A 73 -28.77 4.51 -12.22
C LEU A 73 -28.51 5.53 -13.34
N GLY A 74 -27.36 5.48 -14.02
CA GLY A 74 -26.91 6.51 -14.97
C GLY A 74 -27.35 6.36 -16.42
N ALA A 75 -28.40 5.60 -16.74
CA ALA A 75 -28.86 5.43 -18.12
C ALA A 75 -29.84 6.51 -18.63
N VAL A 76 -30.23 7.48 -17.80
CA VAL A 76 -31.13 8.57 -18.23
C VAL A 76 -30.71 9.89 -17.56
N ALA A 77 -30.33 10.88 -18.38
CA ALA A 77 -30.02 12.28 -18.05
C ALA A 77 -28.58 12.63 -17.59
N ALA A 78 -27.68 12.85 -18.57
CA ALA A 78 -26.58 13.80 -18.45
C ALA A 78 -26.82 14.90 -19.49
N PRO A 79 -27.21 16.13 -19.09
CA PRO A 79 -26.21 17.21 -19.13
C PRO A 79 -26.52 18.37 -18.15
N SER A 80 -25.88 18.44 -16.98
CA SER A 80 -25.96 19.67 -16.16
C SER A 80 -24.77 19.94 -15.21
N LEU A 81 -23.67 19.19 -15.28
CA LEU A 81 -22.44 19.50 -14.53
C LEU A 81 -21.20 19.72 -15.41
N ALA A 82 -21.41 19.98 -16.70
CA ALA A 82 -20.36 20.47 -17.61
C ALA A 82 -19.96 21.95 -17.36
N GLN A 83 -20.40 22.58 -16.26
CA GLN A 83 -20.20 24.02 -16.05
C GLN A 83 -19.22 24.39 -14.93
N THR A 84 -18.46 23.45 -14.37
CA THR A 84 -17.36 23.81 -13.47
C THR A 84 -15.98 23.37 -14.00
N GLN A 85 -15.46 24.24 -14.88
CA GLN A 85 -14.06 24.69 -14.88
C GLN A 85 -12.99 23.78 -15.55
N GLY A 86 -12.68 24.06 -16.84
CA GLY A 86 -11.27 24.30 -17.22
C GLY A 86 -10.47 23.31 -18.10
N ALA A 87 -11.05 22.28 -18.73
CA ALA A 87 -10.23 21.18 -19.30
C ALA A 87 -10.09 21.09 -20.85
N HIS A 88 -10.47 22.09 -21.65
CA HIS A 88 -10.44 21.97 -23.12
C HIS A 88 -9.09 22.30 -23.81
N GLY A 89 -8.08 22.79 -23.09
CA GLY A 89 -6.76 23.09 -23.66
C GLY A 89 -5.75 21.93 -23.61
N SER A 90 -5.86 21.06 -22.61
CA SER A 90 -4.84 20.01 -22.36
C SER A 90 -4.96 18.85 -23.35
N ARG A 91 -6.18 18.44 -23.69
CA ARG A 91 -6.42 17.26 -24.54
C ARG A 91 -6.03 17.48 -26.00
N SER A 92 -6.31 18.67 -26.55
CA SER A 92 -5.96 19.01 -27.93
C SER A 92 -4.46 19.26 -28.14
N ALA A 93 -3.73 19.63 -27.09
CA ALA A 93 -2.27 19.68 -27.12
C ALA A 93 -1.67 18.27 -27.10
N PHE A 94 -2.22 17.37 -26.28
CA PHE A 94 -1.79 15.98 -26.21
C PHE A 94 -1.99 15.24 -27.53
N GLU A 95 -3.17 15.37 -28.16
CA GLU A 95 -3.49 14.72 -29.45
C GLU A 95 -2.62 15.21 -30.61
N ARG A 96 -1.96 16.38 -30.48
CA ARG A 96 -1.01 16.88 -31.49
C ARG A 96 0.40 16.31 -31.30
N LEU A 97 0.76 15.95 -30.06
CA LEU A 97 2.06 15.38 -29.73
C LEU A 97 2.08 13.86 -29.91
N ASP A 98 0.95 13.21 -29.61
CA ASP A 98 0.76 11.77 -29.81
C ASP A 98 0.51 11.47 -31.30
N ALA A 99 1.58 11.50 -32.09
CA ALA A 99 1.54 11.37 -33.53
C ALA A 99 1.06 9.98 -33.98
N ASN A 100 1.39 8.93 -33.22
CA ASN A 100 0.98 7.56 -33.50
C ASN A 100 -0.43 7.24 -32.94
N ARG A 101 -0.99 8.11 -32.08
CA ARG A 101 -2.30 7.99 -31.43
C ARG A 101 -2.43 6.76 -30.54
N ASP A 102 -1.34 6.34 -29.90
CA ASP A 102 -1.32 5.22 -28.96
C ASP A 102 -1.74 5.65 -27.53
N GLY A 103 -1.98 6.95 -27.33
CA GLY A 103 -2.40 7.52 -26.06
C GLY A 103 -1.24 7.85 -25.11
N VAL A 104 0.01 7.77 -25.57
CA VAL A 104 1.21 8.09 -24.81
C VAL A 104 2.19 8.88 -25.68
N VAL A 105 2.56 10.09 -25.25
CA VAL A 105 3.63 10.82 -25.94
C VAL A 105 4.98 10.22 -25.55
N SER A 106 5.61 9.53 -26.50
CA SER A 106 6.97 9.03 -26.33
C SER A 106 7.98 10.18 -26.31
N TYR A 107 9.20 9.90 -25.84
CA TYR A 107 10.25 10.91 -25.83
C TYR A 107 10.54 11.40 -27.24
N ASP A 108 10.68 10.52 -28.24
CA ASP A 108 10.94 10.92 -29.62
C ASP A 108 9.82 11.78 -30.23
N GLU A 109 8.56 11.54 -29.88
CA GLU A 109 7.42 12.37 -30.29
C GLU A 109 7.42 13.75 -29.62
N PHE A 110 7.88 13.84 -28.37
CA PHE A 110 7.96 15.11 -27.63
C PHE A 110 8.99 16.11 -28.19
N ARG A 111 10.04 15.61 -28.85
CA ARG A 111 11.17 16.43 -29.38
C ARG A 111 11.11 16.67 -30.89
N ARG A 112 10.03 16.22 -31.54
CA ARG A 112 9.79 16.41 -32.97
C ARG A 112 9.14 17.76 -33.24
#